data_AF-A0A453KW74-F1
#
_entry.id   AF-A0A453KW74-F1
#
_cell.length_a   1.000
_cell.length_b   1.000
_cell.length_c   1.000
_cell.angle_alpha   90.00
_cell.angle_beta   90.00
_cell.angle_gamma   90.00
#
_symmetry.space_group_name_H-M   'P 1'
#
loop_
_entity.id
_entity.type
_entity.pdbx_description
1 polymer ?
#
loop_
_entity_poly.entity_id
_entity_poly.type
_entity_poly.pdbx_seq_one_letter_code
_entity_poly.pdbx_strand_id
1 'polypeptide(L)'
;TSGEQKVHWVSWEKMCAPKREGGLGFRDLQAFNQALLAKQAWRILTSPSSLVARVLKARYFRDSSILTATCPSNASYTFRSILHGRD
;
A
#
# COMPACT_ATOMS: atom_id res chain seq x y z
N THR A 1 26.47 30.35 27.58
CA THR A 1 26.52 29.57 26.32
C THR A 1 25.15 28.97 26.08
N SER A 2 24.25 29.67 25.38
CA SER A 2 22.95 29.10 25.00
C SER A 2 23.20 27.97 24.01
N GLY A 3 23.22 26.74 24.51
CA GLY A 3 23.32 25.55 23.68
C GLY A 3 22.00 25.37 22.95
N GLU A 4 21.94 25.77 21.69
CA GLU A 4 20.86 25.40 20.79
C GLU A 4 20.79 23.86 20.73
N GLN A 5 19.78 23.28 21.37
CA GLN A 5 19.54 21.84 21.27
C GLN A 5 19.17 21.51 19.83
N LYS A 6 20.07 20.81 19.13
CA LYS A 6 19.82 20.34 17.77
C LYS A 6 18.84 19.16 17.81
N VAL A 7 17.93 19.14 16.84
CA VAL A 7 17.02 17.99 16.68
C VAL A 7 17.82 16.73 16.36
N HIS A 8 17.64 15.70 17.18
CA HIS A 8 18.24 14.39 16.96
C HIS A 8 17.37 13.59 15.99
N TRP A 9 17.71 13.63 14.70
CA TRP A 9 17.05 12.84 13.68
C TRP A 9 17.38 11.35 13.83
N VAL A 10 16.34 10.51 13.85
CA VAL A 10 16.44 9.05 13.87
C VAL A 10 15.74 8.51 12.63
N SER A 11 16.28 7.45 12.01
CA SER A 11 15.65 6.86 10.82
C SER A 11 14.28 6.27 11.16
N TRP A 12 13.36 6.32 10.19
CA TRP A 12 12.01 5.77 10.35
C TRP A 12 12.02 4.29 10.69
N GLU A 13 12.89 3.51 10.04
CA GLU A 13 13.11 2.08 10.31
C GLU A 13 13.46 1.81 11.78
N LYS A 14 14.34 2.63 12.37
CA LYS A 14 14.69 2.52 13.80
C LYS A 14 13.52 2.89 14.71
N MET A 15 12.71 3.88 14.32
CA MET A 15 11.50 4.21 15.08
C MET A 15 10.46 3.10 15.05
N CYS A 16 10.36 2.37 13.92
CA CYS A 16 9.45 1.23 13.78
C CYS A 16 9.90 -0.03 14.52
N ALA A 17 11.19 -0.17 14.84
CA ALA A 17 11.70 -1.32 15.56
C ALA A 17 10.99 -1.50 16.93
N PRO A 18 10.83 -2.74 17.41
CA PRO A 18 10.23 -3.00 18.72
C PRO A 18 10.94 -2.28 19.86
N LYS A 19 10.18 -1.88 20.90
CA LYS A 19 10.76 -1.22 22.09
C LYS A 19 11.84 -2.06 22.78
N ARG A 20 11.68 -3.39 22.81
CA ARG A 20 12.67 -4.33 23.36
C ARG A 20 13.99 -4.37 22.58
N GLU A 21 13.99 -3.89 21.33
CA GLU A 21 15.15 -3.83 20.43
C GLU A 21 15.69 -2.39 20.31
N GLY A 22 15.24 -1.47 21.18
CA GLY A 22 15.70 -0.07 21.21
C GLY A 22 14.97 0.88 20.26
N GLY A 23 13.89 0.43 19.61
CA GLY A 23 13.02 1.29 18.80
C GLY A 23 11.86 1.91 19.58
N LEU A 24 10.96 2.62 18.88
CA LEU A 24 9.77 3.23 19.47
C LEU A 24 8.50 2.38 19.33
N GLY A 25 8.57 1.30 18.53
CA GLY A 25 7.45 0.40 18.25
C GLY A 25 6.39 1.03 17.35
N PHE A 26 6.76 2.00 16.51
CA PHE A 26 5.83 2.58 15.54
C PHE A 26 5.48 1.58 14.44
N ARG A 27 4.26 1.67 13.89
CA ARG A 27 3.92 0.88 12.71
C ARG A 27 4.68 1.40 11.51
N ASP A 28 5.22 0.48 10.72
CA ASP A 28 5.70 0.80 9.39
C ASP A 28 4.49 1.18 8.50
N LEU A 29 4.38 2.47 8.20
CA LEU A 29 3.30 3.02 7.39
C LEU A 29 3.35 2.50 5.94
N GLN A 30 4.53 2.21 5.41
CA GLN A 30 4.68 1.70 4.06
C GLN A 30 4.10 0.28 3.98
N ALA A 31 4.52 -0.61 4.89
CA ALA A 31 4.00 -1.96 4.98
C ALA A 31 2.48 -1.96 5.28
N PHE A 32 2.03 -1.07 6.17
CA PHE A 32 0.60 -0.96 6.51
C PHE A 32 -0.23 -0.51 5.30
N ASN A 33 0.24 0.47 4.53
CA ASN A 33 -0.44 0.93 3.32
C ASN A 33 -0.47 -0.15 2.24
N GLN A 34 0.63 -0.88 2.02
CA GLN A 34 0.65 -2.01 1.08
C GLN A 34 -0.39 -3.07 1.47
N ALA A 35 -0.51 -3.40 2.76
CA ALA A 35 -1.55 -4.32 3.24
C ALA A 35 -2.99 -3.79 3.00
N LEU A 36 -3.21 -2.48 3.13
CA LEU A 36 -4.50 -1.87 2.79
C LEU A 36 -4.80 -1.96 1.29
N LEU A 37 -3.80 -1.77 0.44
CA LEU A 37 -3.94 -1.94 -1.01
C LEU A 37 -4.23 -3.40 -1.38
N ALA A 38 -3.55 -4.36 -0.75
CA ALA A 38 -3.83 -5.80 -0.87
C ALA A 38 -5.29 -6.12 -0.51
N LYS A 39 -5.79 -5.52 0.58
CA LYS A 39 -7.20 -5.65 1.00
C LYS A 39 -8.16 -5.12 -0.04
N GLN A 40 -7.81 -4.07 -0.78
CA GLN A 40 -8.64 -3.57 -1.89
C GLN A 40 -8.60 -4.51 -3.09
N ALA A 41 -7.45 -5.07 -3.44
CA ALA A 41 -7.36 -6.12 -4.48
C ALA A 41 -8.23 -7.34 -4.11
N TRP A 42 -8.18 -7.77 -2.84
CA TRP A 42 -9.01 -8.85 -2.32
C TRP A 42 -10.51 -8.54 -2.40
N ARG A 43 -10.93 -7.31 -2.12
CA ARG A 43 -12.34 -6.88 -2.27
C ARG A 43 -12.80 -6.89 -3.72
N ILE A 44 -11.93 -6.49 -4.66
CA ILE A 44 -12.25 -6.57 -6.10
C ILE A 44 -12.47 -8.03 -6.51
N LEU A 45 -11.66 -8.95 -5.98
CA LEU A 45 -11.79 -10.38 -6.23
C LEU A 45 -13.07 -10.98 -5.61
N THR A 46 -13.37 -10.63 -4.37
CA THR A 46 -14.46 -11.28 -3.58
C THR A 46 -15.82 -10.59 -3.72
N SER A 47 -15.86 -9.33 -4.15
CA SER A 47 -17.09 -8.54 -4.33
C SER A 47 -17.21 -8.01 -5.76
N PRO A 48 -17.36 -8.89 -6.77
CA PRO A 48 -17.33 -8.52 -8.19
C PRO A 48 -18.53 -7.64 -8.62
N SER A 49 -19.62 -7.65 -7.86
CA SER A 49 -20.80 -6.80 -8.10
C SER A 49 -20.61 -5.34 -7.68
N SER A 50 -19.60 -5.05 -6.86
CA SER A 50 -19.30 -3.67 -6.43
C SER A 50 -18.99 -2.77 -7.63
N LEU A 51 -19.37 -1.49 -7.56
CA LEU A 51 -19.13 -0.54 -8.64
C LEU A 51 -17.64 -0.46 -8.99
N VAL A 52 -16.78 -0.42 -7.98
CA VAL A 52 -15.32 -0.35 -8.15
C VAL A 52 -14.81 -1.59 -8.90
N ALA A 53 -15.23 -2.80 -8.52
CA ALA A 53 -14.81 -4.02 -9.20
C ALA A 53 -15.25 -4.04 -10.66
N ARG A 54 -16.51 -3.67 -10.96
CA ARG A 54 -17.04 -3.63 -12.33
C ARG A 54 -16.32 -2.60 -13.20
N VAL A 55 -16.10 -1.38 -12.69
CA VAL A 55 -15.41 -0.30 -13.42
C VAL A 55 -13.97 -0.67 -13.73
N LEU A 56 -13.23 -1.18 -12.73
CA LEU A 56 -11.83 -1.56 -12.91
C LEU A 56 -11.70 -2.78 -13.84
N LYS A 57 -12.57 -3.78 -13.71
CA LYS A 57 -12.61 -4.94 -14.60
C LYS A 57 -12.86 -4.53 -16.04
N ALA A 58 -13.91 -3.74 -16.29
CA ALA A 58 -14.27 -3.29 -17.63
C ALA A 58 -13.16 -2.49 -18.34
N ARG A 59 -12.37 -1.73 -17.54
CA ARG A 59 -11.29 -0.88 -18.03
C ARG A 59 -9.96 -1.61 -18.22
N TYR A 60 -9.58 -2.51 -17.32
CA TYR A 60 -8.21 -3.01 -17.23
C TYR A 60 -8.05 -4.53 -17.39
N PHE A 61 -9.07 -5.33 -17.08
CA PHE A 61 -8.97 -6.80 -17.09
C PHE A 61 -10.30 -7.47 -17.44
N ARG A 62 -10.90 -7.05 -18.57
CA ARG A 62 -12.27 -7.41 -18.97
C ARG A 62 -12.50 -8.93 -18.99
N ASP A 63 -11.57 -9.66 -19.62
CA ASP A 63 -11.69 -11.10 -19.87
C ASP A 63 -10.84 -11.92 -18.89
N SER A 64 -10.34 -11.30 -17.82
CA SER A 64 -9.46 -11.96 -16.85
C SER A 64 -9.82 -11.60 -15.39
N SER A 65 -8.91 -11.92 -14.48
CA SER A 65 -9.03 -11.68 -13.04
C SER A 65 -8.02 -10.63 -12.58
N ILE A 66 -8.32 -9.94 -11.47
CA ILE A 66 -7.37 -9.03 -10.81
C ILE A 66 -6.05 -9.73 -10.46
N LEU A 67 -6.08 -11.04 -10.21
CA LEU A 67 -4.90 -11.86 -9.90
C LEU A 67 -3.91 -11.95 -11.07
N THR A 68 -4.42 -11.92 -12.30
CA THR A 68 -3.62 -12.05 -13.53
C THR A 68 -3.54 -10.74 -14.33
N ALA A 69 -4.10 -9.65 -13.79
CA ALA A 69 -4.14 -8.37 -14.48
C ALA A 69 -2.72 -7.79 -14.63
N THR A 70 -2.38 -7.32 -15.83
CA THR A 70 -1.14 -6.58 -16.06
C THR A 70 -1.37 -5.09 -15.81
N CYS A 71 -0.28 -4.31 -15.73
CA CYS A 71 -0.34 -2.87 -15.51
C CYS A 71 -0.05 -2.12 -16.83
N PRO A 72 -1.06 -1.63 -17.56
CA PRO A 72 -0.85 -0.79 -18.72
C PRO A 72 -0.07 0.49 -18.40
N SER A 73 0.70 1.00 -19.37
CA SER A 73 1.45 2.26 -19.23
C SER A 73 0.55 3.48 -18.99
N ASN A 74 -0.71 3.45 -19.42
CA ASN A 74 -1.72 4.49 -19.19
C ASN A 74 -2.69 4.18 -18.04
N ALA A 75 -2.35 3.18 -17.19
CA ALA A 75 -3.17 2.85 -16.02
C ALA A 75 -3.24 4.03 -15.04
N SER A 76 -4.43 4.24 -14.47
CA SER A 76 -4.62 5.22 -13.41
C SER A 76 -3.77 4.88 -12.20
N TYR A 77 -3.34 5.92 -11.46
CA TYR A 77 -2.53 5.74 -10.26
C TYR A 77 -3.18 4.79 -9.26
N THR A 78 -4.50 4.90 -9.05
CA THR A 78 -5.26 3.98 -8.20
C THR A 78 -5.11 2.51 -8.61
N PHE A 79 -5.22 2.20 -9.91
CA PHE A 79 -5.10 0.81 -10.36
C PHE A 79 -3.66 0.30 -10.18
N ARG A 80 -2.67 1.14 -10.47
CA ARG A 80 -1.25 0.85 -10.21
C ARG A 80 -0.99 0.54 -8.74
N SER A 81 -1.52 1.34 -7.81
CA SER A 81 -1.38 1.11 -6.38
C SER A 81 -2.06 -0.19 -5.94
N ILE A 82 -3.23 -0.52 -6.49
CA ILE A 82 -3.92 -1.77 -6.18
C ILE A 82 -3.10 -2.98 -6.66
N LEU A 83 -2.49 -2.90 -7.85
CA LEU A 83 -1.56 -3.94 -8.32
C LEU A 83 -0.31 -4.04 -7.44
N HIS A 84 0.26 -2.90 -7.01
CA HIS A 84 1.37 -2.90 -6.06
C HIS A 84 1.03 -3.56 -4.72
N GLY A 85 -0.21 -3.44 -4.23
CA GLY A 85 -0.65 -4.16 -3.03
C GLY A 85 -0.98 -5.63 -3.26
N ARG A 86 -1.29 -6.02 -4.50
CA ARG A 86 -1.56 -7.42 -4.87
C ARG A 86 -0.27 -8.24 -4.88
N ASP A 87 0.81 -7.64 -5.37
CA ASP A 87 2.14 -8.25 -5.51
C ASP A 87 2.94 -8.20 -4.20
#